data_AF-A0A846E2L4-F1
#
_entry.id   AF-A0A846E2L4-F1
#
_cell.length_a   1.000
_cell.length_b   1.000
_cell.length_c   1.000
_cell.angle_alpha   90.00
_cell.angle_beta   90.00
_cell.angle_gamma   90.00
#
_symmetry.space_group_name_H-M   'P 1'
#
loop_
_entity.id
_entity.type
_entity.pdbx_description
1 polymer ?
#
loop_
_entity_poly.entity_id
_entity_poly.type
_entity_poly.pdbx_seq_one_letter_code
_entity_poly.pdbx_strand_id
1 'polypeptide(L)'
;LGRIISYALVGAALGGLGSVLIASGQLAGIGSGLRQAMAIITGLMLIWFGLVQIKPDFLPSLPILHPIQGGLHRRLSSAMTQISMQTRWWTPGILGGVWGFIPCGFLYAAQIKAAETGNLFLGAATMLAFGMGTMPMMLGVGISASRLSASKRSQLFRLGGWVTLTIGILTLLRTDAMIDFTGHGSLLLLILALIARPLSGLWAAPLRYRRAIGVGSFVLAIAHTGHMLDHSLNWNLEAISFMLPQHRFGIGAGIVALLLITPAAFTSFERLQKALGKRWRQIHLLAVPALVLAAIHTVLIGSHYLGELGWTWDNQLRGMIALIITLGVLLLRYVKPMA
;
A
#
# COMPACT_ATOMS: atom_id res chain seq x y z
N LEU A 1 -6.52 -20.40 25.06
CA LEU A 1 -7.85 -20.24 25.69
C LEU A 1 -8.21 -18.78 25.91
N GLY A 2 -7.55 -18.03 26.80
CA GLY A 2 -7.87 -16.61 27.04
C GLY A 2 -7.97 -15.75 25.77
N ARG A 3 -6.98 -15.90 24.85
CA ARG A 3 -6.98 -15.22 23.55
C ARG A 3 -8.17 -15.59 22.64
N ILE A 4 -8.60 -16.85 22.67
CA ILE A 4 -9.72 -17.35 21.86
C ILE A 4 -11.04 -16.77 22.39
N ILE A 5 -11.19 -16.71 23.71
CA ILE A 5 -12.36 -16.11 24.37
C ILE A 5 -12.42 -14.61 24.06
N SER A 6 -11.30 -13.88 24.18
CA SER A 6 -11.25 -12.47 23.79
C SER A 6 -11.63 -12.24 22.32
N TYR A 7 -11.12 -13.08 21.41
CA TYR A 7 -11.48 -13.00 19.99
C TYR A 7 -12.96 -13.26 19.74
N ALA A 8 -13.54 -14.27 20.39
CA ALA A 8 -14.97 -14.57 20.30
C ALA A 8 -15.84 -13.39 20.79
N LEU A 9 -15.47 -12.79 21.93
CA LEU A 9 -16.18 -11.64 22.50
C LEU A 9 -16.09 -10.41 21.59
N VAL A 10 -14.89 -10.12 21.07
CA VAL A 10 -14.70 -9.03 20.10
C VAL A 10 -15.47 -9.31 18.80
N GLY A 11 -15.47 -10.56 18.33
CA GLY A 11 -16.24 -10.98 17.15
C GLY A 11 -17.75 -10.84 17.34
N ALA A 12 -18.27 -11.22 18.50
CA ALA A 12 -19.67 -10.99 18.86
C ALA A 12 -20.00 -9.49 18.81
N ALA A 13 -19.22 -8.66 19.49
CA ALA A 13 -19.42 -7.23 19.54
C ALA A 13 -19.39 -6.59 18.14
N LEU A 14 -18.38 -6.94 17.33
CA LEU A 14 -18.24 -6.41 15.97
C LEU A 14 -19.33 -6.92 15.02
N GLY A 15 -19.74 -8.18 15.10
CA GLY A 15 -20.84 -8.73 14.32
C GLY A 15 -22.18 -8.08 14.68
N GLY A 16 -22.41 -7.83 15.96
CA GLY A 16 -23.59 -7.08 16.43
C GLY A 16 -23.58 -5.61 16.01
N LEU A 17 -22.43 -4.92 16.13
CA LEU A 17 -22.28 -3.54 15.63
C LEU A 17 -22.42 -3.47 14.10
N GLY A 18 -21.92 -4.50 13.40
CA GLY A 18 -22.04 -4.66 11.96
C GLY A 18 -23.49 -4.74 11.49
N SER A 19 -24.40 -5.33 12.28
CA SER A 19 -25.82 -5.39 11.94
C SER A 19 -26.46 -3.98 11.88
N VAL A 20 -26.06 -3.09 12.80
CA VAL A 20 -26.50 -1.68 12.84
C VAL A 20 -25.86 -0.86 11.71
N LEU A 21 -24.60 -1.14 11.39
CA LEU A 21 -23.85 -0.47 10.33
C LEU A 21 -24.32 -0.85 8.93
N ILE A 22 -24.74 -2.11 8.73
CA ILE A 22 -25.35 -2.59 7.49
C ILE A 22 -26.78 -2.03 7.36
N ALA A 23 -27.57 -2.05 8.44
CA ALA A 23 -28.93 -1.50 8.44
C ALA A 23 -28.98 0.02 8.22
N SER A 24 -27.94 0.76 8.60
CA SER A 24 -27.83 2.21 8.37
C SER A 24 -27.24 2.58 6.99
N GLY A 25 -26.97 1.59 6.12
CA GLY A 25 -26.41 1.82 4.79
C GLY A 25 -24.93 2.24 4.76
N GLN A 26 -24.30 2.45 5.92
CA GLN A 26 -22.89 2.85 6.06
C GLN A 26 -21.90 1.73 5.68
N LEU A 27 -22.35 0.47 5.74
CA LEU A 27 -21.60 -0.71 5.27
C LEU A 27 -22.09 -1.29 3.94
N ALA A 28 -23.14 -0.71 3.34
CA ALA A 28 -23.67 -1.18 2.08
C ALA A 28 -22.82 -0.65 0.91
N GLY A 29 -21.97 -1.51 0.34
CA GLY A 29 -21.19 -1.20 -0.85
C GLY A 29 -19.74 -1.67 -0.74
N ILE A 30 -19.20 -2.14 -1.86
CA ILE A 30 -17.87 -2.74 -1.99
C ILE A 30 -16.73 -1.70 -1.77
N GLY A 31 -17.07 -0.41 -1.67
CA GLY A 31 -16.15 0.72 -1.48
C GLY A 31 -16.55 1.72 -0.38
N SER A 32 -17.16 1.29 0.74
CA SER A 32 -17.52 2.22 1.82
C SER A 32 -16.27 2.92 2.40
N GLY A 33 -16.35 4.25 2.54
CA GLY A 33 -15.23 5.07 3.06
C GLY A 33 -14.74 4.62 4.43
N LEU A 34 -15.61 3.98 5.23
CA LEU A 34 -15.23 3.37 6.50
C LEU A 34 -14.30 2.15 6.30
N ARG A 35 -14.62 1.23 5.38
CA ARG A 35 -13.77 0.07 5.08
C ARG A 35 -12.41 0.49 4.52
N GLN A 36 -12.40 1.55 3.71
CA GLN A 36 -11.17 2.15 3.19
C GLN A 36 -10.32 2.80 4.30
N ALA A 37 -10.92 3.63 5.16
CA ALA A 37 -10.23 4.23 6.30
C ALA A 37 -9.63 3.16 7.22
N MET A 38 -10.41 2.11 7.49
CA MET A 38 -10.01 0.94 8.26
C MET A 38 -8.79 0.20 7.66
N ALA A 39 -8.81 -0.05 6.35
CA ALA A 39 -7.69 -0.68 5.64
C ALA A 39 -6.42 0.22 5.62
N ILE A 40 -6.58 1.54 5.44
CA ILE A 40 -5.48 2.51 5.46
C ILE A 40 -4.83 2.56 6.86
N ILE A 41 -5.64 2.72 7.91
CA ILE A 41 -5.14 2.73 9.30
C ILE A 41 -4.37 1.45 9.60
N THR A 42 -4.89 0.31 9.16
CA THR A 42 -4.26 -0.99 9.38
C THR A 42 -2.96 -1.16 8.62
N GLY A 43 -2.94 -0.81 7.33
CA GLY A 43 -1.72 -0.85 6.52
C GLY A 43 -0.62 0.05 7.10
N LEU A 44 -0.97 1.27 7.54
CA LEU A 44 -0.04 2.19 8.20
C LEU A 44 0.47 1.64 9.54
N MET A 45 -0.41 1.08 10.39
CA MET A 45 0.00 0.43 11.64
C MET A 45 0.94 -0.76 11.41
N LEU A 46 0.67 -1.58 10.39
CA LEU A 46 1.53 -2.72 10.06
C LEU A 46 2.90 -2.29 9.53
N ILE A 47 2.95 -1.24 8.71
CA ILE A 47 4.21 -0.64 8.26
C ILE A 47 4.99 -0.11 9.47
N TRP A 48 4.32 0.63 10.36
CA TRP A 48 4.93 1.14 11.59
C TRP A 48 5.50 0.01 12.46
N PHE A 49 4.70 -1.01 12.77
CA PHE A 49 5.17 -2.15 13.56
C PHE A 49 6.28 -2.94 12.86
N GLY A 50 6.21 -3.12 11.54
CA GLY A 50 7.25 -3.76 10.75
C GLY A 50 8.58 -3.00 10.83
N LEU A 51 8.55 -1.67 10.67
CA LEU A 51 9.73 -0.81 10.76
C LEU A 51 10.37 -0.84 12.16
N VAL A 52 9.57 -0.71 13.23
CA VAL A 52 10.05 -0.83 14.62
C VAL A 52 10.71 -2.20 14.87
N GLN A 53 10.17 -3.27 14.27
CA GLN A 53 10.66 -4.64 14.44
C GLN A 53 11.92 -4.95 13.60
N ILE A 54 12.12 -4.26 12.46
CA ILE A 54 13.30 -4.36 11.60
C ILE A 54 14.49 -3.57 12.15
N LYS A 55 14.23 -2.32 12.57
CA LYS A 55 15.25 -1.40 13.07
C LYS A 55 14.65 -0.46 14.13
N PRO A 56 14.81 -0.79 15.43
CA PRO A 56 14.22 -0.05 16.55
C PRO A 56 14.58 1.45 16.57
N ASP A 57 15.76 1.80 16.05
CA ASP A 57 16.31 3.17 16.09
C ASP A 57 15.98 4.02 14.85
N PHE A 58 15.15 3.52 13.91
CA PHE A 58 14.96 4.16 12.59
C PHE A 58 13.87 5.23 12.57
N LEU A 59 12.92 5.23 13.51
CA LEU A 59 11.84 6.21 13.57
C LEU A 59 12.20 7.30 14.58
N PRO A 60 12.16 8.60 14.22
CA PRO A 60 12.34 9.67 15.18
C PRO A 60 11.25 9.54 16.25
N SER A 61 11.65 9.56 17.51
CA SER A 61 10.75 9.58 18.66
C SER A 61 9.79 10.75 18.49
N LEU A 62 8.55 10.49 18.06
CA LEU A 62 7.57 11.55 17.80
C LEU A 62 7.29 12.29 19.12
N PRO A 63 7.63 13.60 19.24
CA PRO A 63 7.51 14.35 20.49
C PRO A 63 6.07 14.47 21.03
N ILE A 64 5.07 14.16 20.20
CA ILE A 64 3.64 14.30 20.53
C ILE A 64 3.10 13.07 21.30
N LEU A 65 3.78 11.91 21.23
CA LEU A 65 3.42 10.70 21.99
C LEU A 65 4.07 10.64 23.39
N HIS A 66 4.76 11.70 23.79
CA HIS A 66 5.43 11.81 25.09
C HIS A 66 4.53 11.82 26.36
N PRO A 67 3.19 12.06 26.33
CA PRO A 67 2.39 11.94 27.56
C PRO A 67 2.27 10.49 28.05
N ILE A 68 2.36 9.52 27.13
CA ILE A 68 2.17 8.09 27.44
C ILE A 68 3.49 7.41 27.82
N GLN A 69 4.64 7.97 27.44
CA GLN A 69 5.98 7.48 27.82
C GLN A 69 6.43 7.90 29.24
N GLY A 70 5.53 8.51 30.02
CA GLY A 70 5.74 8.83 31.44
C GLY A 70 5.60 7.62 32.37
N GLY A 71 5.50 7.91 33.68
CA GLY A 71 5.44 6.91 34.77
C GLY A 71 4.37 5.82 34.61
N LEU A 72 3.33 6.04 33.78
CA LEU A 72 2.34 5.03 33.43
C LEU A 72 2.93 3.91 32.58
N HIS A 73 3.74 4.19 31.55
CA HIS A 73 4.41 3.15 30.76
C HIS A 73 5.45 2.39 31.58
N ARG A 74 6.18 3.07 32.49
CA ARG A 74 7.08 2.37 33.44
C ARG A 74 6.32 1.52 34.46
N ARG A 75 5.17 1.99 34.96
CA ARG A 75 4.31 1.20 35.87
C ARG A 75 3.63 0.04 35.16
N LEU A 76 3.12 0.22 33.94
CA LEU A 76 2.59 -0.88 33.13
C LEU A 76 3.68 -1.87 32.74
N SER A 77 4.84 -1.40 32.29
CA SER A 77 5.97 -2.26 31.90
C SER A 77 6.52 -3.04 33.09
N SER A 78 6.67 -2.39 34.25
CA SER A 78 7.05 -3.01 35.53
C SER A 78 5.98 -4.00 36.02
N ALA A 79 4.70 -3.62 36.01
CA ALA A 79 3.61 -4.53 36.38
C ALA A 79 3.54 -5.72 35.42
N MET A 80 3.74 -5.53 34.12
CA MET A 80 3.72 -6.59 33.12
C MET A 80 4.91 -7.54 33.29
N THR A 81 6.10 -7.02 33.61
CA THR A 81 7.28 -7.86 33.91
C THR A 81 7.14 -8.58 35.25
N GLN A 82 6.60 -7.93 36.28
CA GLN A 82 6.33 -8.57 37.57
C GLN A 82 5.24 -9.66 37.46
N ILE A 83 4.16 -9.41 36.74
CA ILE A 83 3.11 -10.39 36.46
C ILE A 83 3.64 -11.54 35.60
N SER A 84 4.48 -11.25 34.60
CA SER A 84 5.12 -12.29 33.77
C SER A 84 6.15 -13.13 34.54
N MET A 85 6.75 -12.60 35.61
CA MET A 85 7.66 -13.33 36.50
C MET A 85 6.92 -14.14 37.58
N GLN A 86 5.62 -13.89 37.77
CA GLN A 86 4.79 -14.70 38.66
C GLN A 86 4.26 -15.95 37.92
N THR A 87 4.86 -17.10 38.24
CA THR A 87 4.58 -18.46 37.72
C THR A 87 3.23 -19.05 38.17
N ARG A 88 2.19 -18.23 38.37
CA ARG A 88 0.86 -18.75 38.71
C ARG A 88 0.15 -19.30 37.46
N TRP A 89 -0.60 -20.39 37.63
CA TRP A 89 -1.24 -21.17 36.53
C TRP A 89 -2.27 -20.40 35.67
N TRP A 90 -2.83 -19.30 36.19
CA TRP A 90 -3.81 -18.41 35.57
C TRP A 90 -3.19 -17.22 34.81
N THR A 91 -1.92 -16.89 35.08
CA THR A 91 -1.18 -15.79 34.42
C THR A 91 -1.18 -15.91 32.89
N PRO A 92 -0.97 -17.09 32.26
CA PRO A 92 -1.02 -17.23 30.80
C PRO A 92 -2.42 -17.01 30.22
N GLY A 93 -3.48 -17.31 30.99
CA GLY A 93 -4.87 -17.07 30.60
C GLY A 93 -5.20 -15.58 30.53
N ILE A 94 -4.82 -14.83 31.58
CA ILE A 94 -5.01 -13.37 31.65
C ILE A 94 -4.17 -12.67 30.58
N LEU A 95 -2.89 -13.02 30.46
CA LEU A 95 -2.03 -12.47 29.40
C LEU A 95 -2.62 -12.78 28.02
N GLY A 96 -3.05 -14.01 27.77
CA GLY A 96 -3.73 -14.35 26.52
C GLY A 96 -5.00 -13.51 26.27
N GLY A 97 -5.76 -13.22 27.33
CA GLY A 97 -6.94 -12.37 27.27
C GLY A 97 -6.60 -10.92 26.88
N VAL A 98 -5.64 -10.32 27.57
CA VAL A 98 -5.15 -8.94 27.32
C VAL A 98 -4.53 -8.80 25.94
N TRP A 99 -3.66 -9.72 25.55
CA TRP A 99 -3.05 -9.75 24.21
C TRP A 99 -4.06 -10.06 23.11
N GLY A 100 -5.22 -10.65 23.45
CA GLY A 100 -6.33 -10.83 22.54
C GLY A 100 -7.02 -9.52 22.12
N PHE A 101 -6.85 -8.45 22.89
CA PHE A 101 -7.36 -7.12 22.54
C PHE A 101 -6.37 -6.28 21.73
N ILE A 102 -5.11 -6.71 21.59
CA ILE A 102 -4.11 -5.98 20.82
C ILE A 102 -4.28 -6.35 19.33
N PRO A 103 -4.71 -5.42 18.47
CA PRO A 103 -4.93 -5.69 17.06
C PRO A 103 -3.59 -5.91 16.34
N CYS A 104 -3.44 -7.05 15.68
CA CYS A 104 -2.43 -7.27 14.64
C CYS A 104 -3.10 -7.31 13.27
N GLY A 105 -2.36 -7.06 12.19
CA GLY A 105 -2.93 -6.91 10.84
C GLY A 105 -3.84 -8.06 10.39
N PHE A 106 -3.44 -9.29 10.71
CA PHE A 106 -4.25 -10.48 10.42
C PHE A 106 -5.52 -10.57 11.28
N LEU A 107 -5.44 -10.14 12.55
CA LEU A 107 -6.60 -10.08 13.43
C LEU A 107 -7.61 -9.04 12.94
N TYR A 108 -7.12 -7.93 12.39
CA TYR A 108 -7.98 -6.89 11.84
C TYR A 108 -8.80 -7.35 10.64
N ALA A 109 -8.18 -8.09 9.70
CA ALA A 109 -8.89 -8.67 8.57
C ALA A 109 -10.00 -9.63 9.03
N ALA A 110 -9.72 -10.44 10.06
CA ALA A 110 -10.72 -11.33 10.67
C ALA A 110 -11.84 -10.55 11.41
N GLN A 111 -11.50 -9.46 12.09
CA GLN A 111 -12.45 -8.56 12.77
C GLN A 111 -13.38 -7.85 11.80
N ILE A 112 -12.87 -7.35 10.66
CA ILE A 112 -13.69 -6.83 9.57
C ILE A 112 -14.61 -7.92 9.05
N LYS A 113 -14.08 -9.13 8.82
CA LYS A 113 -14.92 -10.23 8.33
C LYS A 113 -16.03 -10.60 9.30
N ALA A 114 -15.74 -10.57 10.60
CA ALA A 114 -16.73 -10.76 11.65
C ALA A 114 -17.79 -9.65 11.66
N ALA A 115 -17.40 -8.39 11.48
CA ALA A 115 -18.33 -7.27 11.35
C ALA A 115 -19.23 -7.40 10.11
N GLU A 116 -18.69 -7.85 8.97
CA GLU A 116 -19.44 -8.10 7.74
C GLU A 116 -20.52 -9.18 7.89
N THR A 117 -20.40 -10.09 8.87
CA THR A 117 -21.44 -11.09 9.11
C THR A 117 -22.77 -10.48 9.56
N GLY A 118 -22.74 -9.25 10.10
CA GLY A 118 -23.93 -8.54 10.56
C GLY A 118 -24.72 -9.30 11.64
N ASN A 119 -24.11 -10.24 12.33
CA ASN A 119 -24.78 -11.07 13.34
C ASN A 119 -23.82 -11.40 14.49
N LEU A 120 -24.32 -11.29 15.72
CA LEU A 120 -23.55 -11.53 16.94
C LEU A 120 -22.94 -12.95 16.98
N PHE A 121 -23.72 -13.97 16.63
CA PHE A 121 -23.30 -15.37 16.68
C PHE A 121 -22.33 -15.71 15.55
N LEU A 122 -22.62 -15.26 14.32
CA LEU A 122 -21.73 -15.49 13.19
C LEU A 122 -20.40 -14.75 13.37
N GLY A 123 -20.43 -13.52 13.87
CA GLY A 123 -19.23 -12.75 14.22
C GLY A 123 -18.36 -13.45 15.25
N ALA A 124 -18.96 -13.96 16.34
CA ALA A 124 -18.27 -14.77 17.33
C ALA A 124 -17.70 -16.06 16.74
N ALA A 125 -18.48 -16.78 15.92
CA ALA A 125 -18.06 -18.01 15.27
C ALA A 125 -16.87 -17.79 14.32
N THR A 126 -16.88 -16.71 13.51
CA THR A 126 -15.74 -16.35 12.65
C THR A 126 -14.47 -16.12 13.46
N MET A 127 -14.56 -15.40 14.57
CA MET A 127 -13.38 -15.11 15.40
C MET A 127 -12.94 -16.31 16.25
N LEU A 128 -13.86 -17.19 16.63
CA LEU A 128 -13.55 -18.48 17.24
C LEU A 128 -12.78 -19.37 16.27
N ALA A 129 -13.27 -19.51 15.03
CA ALA A 129 -12.60 -20.28 13.98
C ALA A 129 -11.19 -19.72 13.69
N PHE A 130 -11.06 -18.40 13.60
CA PHE A 130 -9.76 -17.73 13.47
C PHE A 130 -8.84 -18.01 14.67
N GLY A 131 -9.37 -17.93 15.90
CA GLY A 131 -8.62 -18.20 17.13
C GLY A 131 -8.13 -19.65 17.21
N MET A 132 -8.99 -20.61 16.83
CA MET A 132 -8.63 -22.03 16.77
C MET A 132 -7.61 -22.31 15.67
N GLY A 133 -7.72 -21.68 14.50
CA GLY A 133 -6.75 -21.86 13.41
C GLY A 133 -5.38 -21.24 13.69
N THR A 134 -5.33 -20.10 14.39
CA THR A 134 -4.06 -19.44 14.74
C THR A 134 -3.38 -20.04 15.97
N MET A 135 -4.12 -20.73 16.84
CA MET A 135 -3.57 -21.40 18.03
C MET A 135 -2.44 -22.39 17.70
N PRO A 136 -2.63 -23.43 16.86
CA PRO A 136 -1.58 -24.42 16.60
C PRO A 136 -0.35 -23.79 15.95
N MET A 137 -0.55 -22.80 15.07
CA MET A 137 0.56 -22.06 14.44
C MET A 137 1.37 -21.29 15.50
N MET A 138 0.72 -20.50 16.35
CA MET A 138 1.39 -19.70 17.39
C MET A 138 2.11 -20.58 18.42
N LEU A 139 1.52 -21.72 18.77
CA LEU A 139 2.11 -22.70 19.69
C LEU A 139 3.34 -23.37 19.04
N GLY A 140 3.24 -23.75 17.77
CA GLY A 140 4.35 -24.30 16.99
C GLY A 140 5.52 -23.32 16.85
N VAL A 141 5.25 -22.05 16.53
CA VAL A 141 6.27 -21.00 16.45
C VAL A 141 6.88 -20.73 17.81
N GLY A 142 6.08 -20.71 18.89
CA GLY A 142 6.58 -20.52 20.26
C GLY A 142 7.54 -21.63 20.70
N ILE A 143 7.18 -22.89 20.50
CA ILE A 143 8.04 -24.06 20.80
C ILE A 143 9.30 -24.04 19.92
N SER A 144 9.16 -23.70 18.65
CA SER A 144 10.30 -23.65 17.73
C SER A 144 11.26 -22.54 18.12
N ALA A 145 10.74 -21.36 18.46
CA ALA A 145 11.53 -20.21 18.89
C ALA A 145 12.20 -20.41 20.25
N SER A 146 11.61 -21.20 21.16
CA SER A 146 12.22 -21.51 22.47
C SER A 146 13.41 -22.46 22.36
N ARG A 147 13.54 -23.19 21.24
CA ARG A 147 14.69 -24.06 20.93
C ARG A 147 15.82 -23.33 20.19
N LEU A 148 15.63 -22.06 19.81
CA LEU A 148 16.63 -21.26 19.10
C LEU A 148 17.52 -20.47 20.06
N SER A 149 18.79 -20.30 19.68
CA SER A 149 19.70 -19.38 20.38
C SER A 149 19.19 -17.94 20.28
N ALA A 150 19.60 -17.08 21.24
CA ALA A 150 19.17 -15.68 21.29
C ALA A 150 19.44 -14.91 19.98
N SER A 151 20.54 -15.21 19.28
CA SER A 151 20.88 -14.61 17.98
C SER A 151 19.93 -15.03 16.85
N LYS A 152 19.60 -16.33 16.76
CA LYS A 152 18.65 -16.85 15.77
C LYS A 152 17.21 -16.39 16.06
N ARG A 153 16.84 -16.27 17.33
CA ARG A 153 15.56 -15.71 17.76
C ARG A 153 15.44 -14.24 17.33
N SER A 154 16.49 -13.42 17.54
CA SER A 154 16.54 -12.03 17.09
C SER A 154 16.40 -11.90 15.56
N GLN A 155 17.10 -12.76 14.79
CA GLN A 155 16.95 -12.80 13.34
C GLN A 155 15.53 -13.19 12.90
N LEU A 156 14.91 -14.17 13.57
CA LEU A 156 13.53 -14.58 13.30
C LEU A 156 12.53 -13.43 13.56
N PHE A 157 12.71 -12.66 14.64
CA PHE A 157 11.90 -11.47 14.90
C PHE A 157 12.10 -10.38 13.84
N ARG A 158 13.34 -10.12 13.40
CA ARG A 158 13.60 -9.19 12.28
C ARG A 158 12.96 -9.67 10.97
N LEU A 159 12.98 -10.98 10.70
CA LEU A 159 12.30 -11.57 9.54
C LEU A 159 10.78 -11.37 9.62
N GLY A 160 10.20 -11.58 10.81
CA GLY A 160 8.79 -11.27 11.09
C GLY A 160 8.45 -9.80 10.85
N GLY A 161 9.38 -8.89 11.17
CA GLY A 161 9.27 -7.46 10.87
C GLY A 161 9.20 -7.17 9.37
N TRP A 162 10.07 -7.80 8.56
CA TRP A 162 10.02 -7.70 7.10
C TRP A 162 8.71 -8.24 6.53
N VAL A 163 8.26 -9.41 6.99
CA VAL A 163 6.98 -10.01 6.57
C VAL A 163 5.81 -9.07 6.91
N THR A 164 5.78 -8.53 8.13
CA THR A 164 4.74 -7.59 8.59
C THR A 164 4.75 -6.29 7.78
N LEU A 165 5.93 -5.75 7.50
CA LEU A 165 6.10 -4.58 6.63
C LEU A 165 5.56 -4.86 5.22
N THR A 166 5.91 -5.99 4.63
CA THR A 166 5.42 -6.40 3.31
C THR A 166 3.89 -6.53 3.31
N ILE A 167 3.30 -7.16 4.32
CA ILE A 167 1.84 -7.29 4.44
C ILE A 167 1.18 -5.91 4.60
N GLY A 168 1.76 -5.01 5.40
CA GLY A 168 1.28 -3.64 5.57
C GLY A 168 1.30 -2.85 4.25
N ILE A 169 2.42 -2.94 3.52
CA ILE A 169 2.55 -2.39 2.17
C ILE A 169 1.47 -3.00 1.29
N LEU A 170 1.37 -4.33 1.16
CA LEU A 170 0.37 -5.03 0.34
C LEU A 170 -1.10 -4.78 0.77
N THR A 171 -1.35 -4.35 2.00
CA THR A 171 -2.69 -4.00 2.47
C THR A 171 -3.06 -2.61 1.97
N LEU A 172 -2.13 -1.65 2.00
CA LEU A 172 -2.31 -0.35 1.34
C LEU A 172 -2.36 -0.51 -0.18
N LEU A 173 -1.45 -1.33 -0.70
CA LEU A 173 -1.55 -2.27 -1.84
C LEU A 173 -2.91 -2.36 -2.54
N ARG A 174 -3.90 -2.74 -1.75
CA ARG A 174 -5.14 -3.37 -2.19
C ARG A 174 -6.35 -2.43 -2.14
N THR A 175 -6.18 -1.22 -1.61
CA THR A 175 -7.28 -0.24 -1.53
C THR A 175 -7.48 0.49 -2.85
N ASP A 176 -8.72 0.87 -3.19
CA ASP A 176 -9.04 1.58 -4.43
C ASP A 176 -8.28 2.91 -4.58
N ALA A 177 -7.98 3.61 -3.47
CA ALA A 177 -7.10 4.79 -3.48
C ALA A 177 -5.70 4.52 -4.07
N MET A 178 -5.28 3.27 -4.10
CA MET A 178 -3.95 2.90 -4.55
C MET A 178 -3.84 2.72 -6.07
N ILE A 179 -4.97 2.53 -6.74
CA ILE A 179 -5.10 2.68 -8.19
C ILE A 179 -4.62 4.08 -8.57
N ASP A 180 -5.10 5.09 -7.83
CA ASP A 180 -4.73 6.47 -8.03
C ASP A 180 -3.25 6.70 -7.67
N PHE A 181 -2.77 6.22 -6.52
CA PHE A 181 -1.36 6.42 -6.15
C PHE A 181 -0.37 5.78 -7.13
N THR A 182 -0.64 4.58 -7.63
CA THR A 182 0.26 3.89 -8.59
C THR A 182 0.20 4.51 -9.98
N GLY A 183 -0.98 4.89 -10.46
CA GLY A 183 -1.15 5.57 -11.75
C GLY A 183 -0.54 6.98 -11.74
N HIS A 184 -0.97 7.85 -10.82
CA HIS A 184 -0.48 9.23 -10.72
C HIS A 184 0.99 9.26 -10.30
N GLY A 185 1.41 8.38 -9.38
CA GLY A 185 2.80 8.25 -8.97
C GLY A 185 3.71 7.85 -10.14
N SER A 186 3.27 6.92 -10.99
CA SER A 186 4.00 6.57 -12.21
C SER A 186 4.16 7.77 -13.15
N LEU A 187 3.08 8.51 -13.40
CA LEU A 187 3.09 9.69 -14.27
C LEU A 187 3.97 10.81 -13.72
N LEU A 188 3.87 11.10 -12.42
CA LEU A 188 4.68 12.12 -11.75
C LEU A 188 6.18 11.78 -11.80
N LEU A 189 6.55 10.52 -11.53
CA LEU A 189 7.95 10.09 -11.63
C LEU A 189 8.44 10.14 -13.08
N LEU A 190 7.60 9.82 -14.08
CA LEU A 190 7.95 9.94 -15.49
C LEU A 190 8.22 11.40 -15.87
N ILE A 191 7.33 12.31 -15.46
CA ILE A 191 7.48 13.76 -15.64
C ILE A 191 8.78 14.22 -14.98
N LEU A 192 9.00 13.88 -13.71
CA LEU A 192 10.19 14.26 -12.95
C LEU A 192 11.48 13.76 -13.62
N ALA A 193 11.49 12.52 -14.13
CA ALA A 193 12.64 11.96 -14.86
C ALA A 193 12.93 12.69 -16.19
N LEU A 194 11.91 13.25 -16.84
CA LEU A 194 12.03 14.00 -18.09
C LEU A 194 12.49 15.45 -17.86
N ILE A 195 12.01 16.11 -16.79
CA ILE A 195 12.41 17.49 -16.42
C ILE A 195 13.62 17.56 -15.49
N ALA A 196 14.17 16.44 -15.03
CA ALA A 196 15.29 16.42 -14.09
C ALA A 196 16.50 17.26 -14.55
N ARG A 197 16.72 17.38 -15.87
CA ARG A 197 17.82 18.18 -16.45
C ARG A 197 17.55 19.69 -16.43
N PRO A 198 16.43 20.23 -16.95
CA PRO A 198 16.13 21.64 -16.79
C PRO A 198 15.95 22.06 -15.32
N LEU A 199 15.44 21.16 -14.47
CA LEU A 199 15.21 21.42 -13.05
C LEU A 199 16.51 21.47 -12.21
N SER A 200 17.63 20.95 -12.73
CA SER A 200 18.86 20.84 -11.94
C SER A 200 19.50 22.19 -11.57
N GLY A 201 19.14 23.27 -12.28
CA GLY A 201 19.57 24.63 -11.94
C GLY A 201 19.00 25.14 -10.62
N LEU A 202 17.79 24.69 -10.24
CA LEU A 202 17.12 25.06 -8.98
C LEU A 202 17.27 23.96 -7.92
N TRP A 203 17.21 22.69 -8.34
CA TRP A 203 17.27 21.54 -7.45
C TRP A 203 17.95 20.35 -8.13
N ALA A 204 19.17 20.03 -7.70
CA ALA A 204 20.00 18.99 -8.35
C ALA A 204 19.64 17.55 -7.97
N ALA A 205 18.85 17.31 -6.90
CA ALA A 205 18.58 15.97 -6.40
C ALA A 205 17.86 15.05 -7.42
N PRO A 206 16.83 15.52 -8.17
CA PRO A 206 16.18 14.71 -9.20
C PRO A 206 17.12 14.27 -10.33
N LEU A 207 18.13 15.07 -10.67
CA LEU A 207 19.12 14.70 -11.69
C LEU A 207 20.06 13.58 -11.20
N ARG A 208 20.48 13.65 -9.93
CA ARG A 208 21.33 12.62 -9.29
C ARG A 208 20.64 11.25 -9.27
N TYR A 209 19.34 11.23 -9.02
CA TYR A 209 18.55 9.99 -8.91
C TYR A 209 17.69 9.70 -10.16
N ARG A 210 17.96 10.35 -11.29
CA ARG A 210 17.12 10.27 -12.51
C ARG A 210 16.85 8.82 -12.96
N ARG A 211 17.85 7.94 -12.87
CA ARG A 211 17.71 6.52 -13.23
C ARG A 211 16.74 5.80 -12.30
N ALA A 212 16.86 6.00 -10.98
CA ALA A 212 15.97 5.40 -9.99
C ALA A 212 14.54 5.93 -10.12
N ILE A 213 14.38 7.23 -10.37
CA ILE A 213 13.08 7.87 -10.62
C ILE A 213 12.41 7.27 -11.87
N GLY A 214 13.15 7.12 -12.98
CA GLY A 214 12.64 6.53 -14.22
C GLY A 214 12.25 5.04 -14.09
N VAL A 215 13.09 4.23 -13.43
CA VAL A 215 12.75 2.82 -13.14
C VAL A 215 11.57 2.72 -12.17
N GLY A 216 11.50 3.62 -11.17
CA GLY A 216 10.38 3.70 -10.24
C GLY A 216 9.05 3.99 -10.94
N SER A 217 9.04 4.90 -11.92
CA SER A 217 7.88 5.15 -12.78
C SER A 217 7.40 3.89 -13.48
N PHE A 218 8.31 3.11 -14.07
CA PHE A 218 7.98 1.85 -14.74
C PHE A 218 7.41 0.79 -13.79
N VAL A 219 8.04 0.60 -12.62
CA VAL A 219 7.56 -0.36 -11.60
C VAL A 219 6.15 0.01 -11.13
N LEU A 220 5.88 1.29 -10.89
CA LEU A 220 4.54 1.76 -10.53
C LEU A 220 3.53 1.57 -11.67
N ALA A 221 3.94 1.73 -12.94
CA ALA A 221 3.06 1.47 -14.09
C ALA A 221 2.67 -0.02 -14.20
N ILE A 222 3.61 -0.94 -13.94
CA ILE A 222 3.32 -2.38 -13.85
C ILE A 222 2.36 -2.67 -12.70
N ALA A 223 2.62 -2.10 -11.51
CA ALA A 223 1.76 -2.29 -10.35
C ALA A 223 0.33 -1.77 -10.60
N HIS A 224 0.20 -0.59 -11.21
CA HIS A 224 -1.07 -0.03 -11.64
C HIS A 224 -1.80 -0.97 -12.61
N THR A 225 -1.11 -1.46 -13.64
CA THR A 225 -1.69 -2.38 -14.64
C THR A 225 -2.14 -3.69 -14.00
N GLY A 226 -1.32 -4.28 -13.13
CA GLY A 226 -1.67 -5.50 -12.40
C GLY A 226 -2.91 -5.32 -11.51
N HIS A 227 -3.01 -4.17 -10.83
CA HIS A 227 -4.18 -3.85 -10.02
C HIS A 227 -5.45 -3.67 -10.87
N MET A 228 -5.36 -3.04 -12.05
CA MET A 228 -6.49 -2.92 -12.99
C MET A 228 -6.95 -4.27 -13.54
N LEU A 229 -6.00 -5.15 -13.88
CA LEU A 229 -6.32 -6.50 -14.36
C LEU A 229 -7.07 -7.31 -13.30
N ASP A 230 -6.64 -7.20 -12.03
CA ASP A 230 -7.23 -7.96 -10.93
C ASP A 230 -8.56 -7.37 -10.44
N HIS A 231 -8.59 -6.07 -10.08
CA HIS A 231 -9.78 -5.45 -9.47
C HIS A 231 -10.84 -4.99 -10.48
N SER A 232 -10.43 -4.47 -11.65
CA SER A 232 -11.38 -3.89 -12.61
C SER A 232 -11.81 -4.91 -13.66
N LEU A 233 -10.90 -5.77 -14.11
CA LEU A 233 -11.16 -6.75 -15.17
C LEU A 233 -11.38 -8.17 -14.63
N ASN A 234 -11.05 -8.45 -13.36
CA ASN A 234 -11.09 -9.81 -12.78
C ASN A 234 -10.42 -10.85 -13.70
N TRP A 235 -9.28 -10.47 -14.30
CA TRP A 235 -8.53 -11.23 -15.30
C TRP A 235 -9.29 -11.58 -16.59
N ASN A 236 -10.48 -11.02 -16.81
CA ASN A 236 -11.27 -11.20 -18.02
C ASN A 236 -11.00 -10.08 -19.02
N LEU A 237 -10.14 -10.35 -20.01
CA LEU A 237 -9.81 -9.38 -21.06
C LEU A 237 -10.95 -9.14 -22.06
N GLU A 238 -11.91 -10.07 -22.18
CA GLU A 238 -13.06 -9.89 -23.06
C GLU A 238 -13.95 -8.74 -22.58
N ALA A 239 -13.94 -8.43 -21.28
CA ALA A 239 -14.65 -7.30 -20.69
C ALA A 239 -14.30 -5.96 -21.36
N ILE A 240 -13.07 -5.81 -21.86
CA ILE A 240 -12.62 -4.59 -22.56
C ILE A 240 -13.42 -4.36 -23.85
N SER A 241 -13.83 -5.45 -24.52
CA SER A 241 -14.62 -5.38 -25.76
C SER A 241 -16.05 -4.88 -25.56
N PHE A 242 -16.51 -4.82 -24.30
CA PHE A 242 -17.83 -4.30 -23.93
C PHE A 242 -17.78 -2.85 -23.42
N MET A 243 -16.59 -2.30 -23.15
CA MET A 243 -16.44 -0.92 -22.67
C MET A 243 -16.72 0.13 -23.75
N LEU A 244 -16.98 1.39 -23.38
CA LEU A 244 -17.13 2.48 -24.36
C LEU A 244 -15.85 2.64 -25.21
N PRO A 245 -15.96 3.05 -26.49
CA PRO A 245 -14.81 3.25 -27.37
C PRO A 245 -13.72 4.14 -26.77
N GLN A 246 -14.11 5.23 -26.07
CA GLN A 246 -13.17 6.15 -25.41
C GLN A 246 -12.28 5.45 -24.36
N HIS A 247 -12.85 4.54 -23.55
CA HIS A 247 -12.09 3.80 -22.54
C HIS A 247 -11.18 2.76 -23.20
N ARG A 248 -11.61 2.14 -24.31
CA ARG A 248 -10.75 1.23 -25.10
C ARG A 248 -9.53 1.96 -25.66
N PHE A 249 -9.73 3.15 -26.21
CA PHE A 249 -8.63 4.00 -26.68
C PHE A 249 -7.72 4.44 -25.54
N GLY A 250 -8.28 4.79 -24.38
CA GLY A 250 -7.52 5.10 -23.17
C GLY A 250 -6.65 3.92 -22.73
N ILE A 251 -7.22 2.72 -22.62
CA ILE A 251 -6.47 1.50 -22.25
C ILE A 251 -5.38 1.21 -23.27
N GLY A 252 -5.69 1.30 -24.57
CA GLY A 252 -4.72 1.13 -25.65
C GLY A 252 -3.55 2.11 -25.55
N ALA A 253 -3.82 3.40 -25.31
CA ALA A 253 -2.78 4.41 -25.10
C ALA A 253 -1.87 4.06 -23.91
N GLY A 254 -2.44 3.58 -22.80
CA GLY A 254 -1.69 3.13 -21.61
C GLY A 254 -0.79 1.93 -21.90
N ILE A 255 -1.29 0.93 -22.63
CA ILE A 255 -0.51 -0.25 -23.04
C ILE A 255 0.67 0.18 -23.93
N VAL A 256 0.43 1.03 -24.93
CA VAL A 256 1.49 1.51 -25.82
C VAL A 256 2.51 2.35 -25.04
N ALA A 257 2.07 3.22 -24.12
CA ALA A 257 2.97 3.97 -23.24
C ALA A 257 3.87 3.05 -22.42
N LEU A 258 3.31 2.00 -21.80
CA LEU A 258 4.04 1.00 -21.02
C LEU A 258 5.08 0.27 -21.89
N LEU A 259 4.72 -0.14 -23.10
CA LEU A 259 5.63 -0.77 -24.05
C LEU A 259 6.79 0.14 -24.45
N LEU A 260 6.53 1.44 -24.65
CA LEU A 260 7.58 2.41 -25.01
C LEU A 260 8.59 2.67 -23.89
N ILE A 261 8.17 2.69 -22.62
CA ILE A 261 9.09 2.87 -21.48
C ILE A 261 9.82 1.59 -21.08
N THR A 262 9.30 0.42 -21.45
CA THR A 262 9.86 -0.89 -21.09
C THR A 262 11.33 -1.03 -21.48
N PRO A 263 11.75 -0.79 -22.75
CA PRO A 263 13.16 -0.88 -23.12
C PRO A 263 14.07 0.07 -22.32
N ALA A 264 13.60 1.27 -21.96
CA ALA A 264 14.38 2.22 -21.17
C ALA A 264 14.60 1.71 -19.72
N ALA A 265 13.59 1.08 -19.12
CA ALA A 265 13.71 0.46 -17.80
C ALA A 265 14.72 -0.69 -17.79
N PHE A 266 14.62 -1.62 -18.76
CA PHE A 266 15.52 -2.78 -18.84
C PHE A 266 16.95 -2.43 -19.28
N THR A 267 17.16 -1.30 -19.96
CA THR A 267 18.50 -0.83 -20.37
C THR A 267 19.11 0.20 -19.41
N SER A 268 18.55 0.35 -18.21
CA SER A 268 19.03 1.28 -17.19
C SER A 268 20.27 0.80 -16.42
N PHE A 269 20.85 -0.36 -16.73
CA PHE A 269 22.09 -0.85 -16.11
C PHE A 269 23.34 -0.22 -16.75
N GLU A 270 24.40 0.00 -15.97
CA GLU A 270 25.65 0.61 -16.47
C GLU A 270 26.32 -0.19 -17.59
N ARG A 271 26.22 -1.53 -17.52
CA ARG A 271 26.76 -2.43 -18.55
C ARG A 271 26.07 -2.24 -19.90
N LEU A 272 24.74 -2.19 -19.89
CA LEU A 272 23.92 -2.01 -21.09
C LEU A 272 24.02 -0.60 -21.65
N GLN A 273 24.15 0.41 -20.79
CA GLN A 273 24.41 1.79 -21.22
C GLN A 273 25.73 1.90 -22.01
N LYS A 274 26.80 1.27 -21.52
CA LYS A 274 28.10 1.23 -22.22
C LYS A 274 28.03 0.44 -23.53
N ALA A 275 27.33 -0.69 -23.54
CA ALA A 275 27.20 -1.55 -24.72
C ALA A 275 26.36 -0.93 -25.85
N LEU A 276 25.30 -0.19 -25.51
CA LEU A 276 24.35 0.36 -26.49
C LEU A 276 24.77 1.71 -27.09
N GLY A 277 25.69 2.45 -26.44
CA GLY A 277 26.25 3.70 -26.95
C GLY A 277 25.19 4.69 -27.44
N LYS A 278 25.21 5.04 -28.73
CA LYS A 278 24.26 6.01 -29.34
C LYS A 278 22.80 5.51 -29.33
N ARG A 279 22.56 4.20 -29.44
CA ARG A 279 21.21 3.60 -29.41
C ARG A 279 20.55 3.75 -28.05
N TRP A 280 21.34 3.82 -26.97
CA TRP A 280 20.83 4.06 -25.61
C TRP A 280 20.05 5.37 -25.52
N ARG A 281 20.54 6.43 -26.18
CA ARG A 281 19.85 7.72 -26.25
C ARG A 281 18.53 7.63 -27.01
N GLN A 282 18.48 6.89 -28.12
CA GLN A 282 17.26 6.67 -28.91
C GLN A 282 16.19 5.94 -28.10
N ILE A 283 16.58 4.90 -27.36
CA ILE A 283 15.68 4.15 -26.46
C ILE A 283 15.07 5.09 -25.40
N HIS A 284 15.91 5.92 -24.75
CA HIS A 284 15.42 6.85 -23.73
C HIS A 284 14.61 8.02 -24.29
N LEU A 285 14.65 8.26 -25.61
CA LEU A 285 13.80 9.26 -26.26
C LEU A 285 12.35 8.75 -26.41
N LEU A 286 12.11 7.44 -26.40
CA LEU A 286 10.77 6.85 -26.43
C LEU A 286 9.94 7.20 -25.18
N ALA A 287 10.59 7.61 -24.08
CA ALA A 287 9.91 8.09 -22.89
C ALA A 287 9.06 9.36 -23.15
N VAL A 288 9.36 10.13 -24.20
CA VAL A 288 8.60 11.33 -24.57
C VAL A 288 7.23 11.00 -25.17
N PRO A 289 7.14 10.22 -26.27
CA PRO A 289 5.83 9.78 -26.76
C PRO A 289 5.09 8.94 -25.71
N ALA A 290 5.80 8.21 -24.85
CA ALA A 290 5.17 7.51 -23.73
C ALA A 290 4.49 8.44 -22.73
N LEU A 291 5.09 9.60 -22.39
CA LEU A 291 4.45 10.60 -21.52
C LEU A 291 3.15 11.11 -22.15
N VAL A 292 3.17 11.42 -23.44
CA VAL A 292 1.99 11.92 -24.16
C VAL A 292 0.86 10.88 -24.14
N LEU A 293 1.20 9.62 -24.45
CA LEU A 293 0.24 8.52 -24.42
C LEU A 293 -0.28 8.22 -23.01
N ALA A 294 0.57 8.31 -21.98
CA ALA A 294 0.17 8.17 -20.58
C ALA A 294 -0.78 9.29 -20.15
N ALA A 295 -0.53 10.54 -20.58
CA ALA A 295 -1.43 11.66 -20.31
C ALA A 295 -2.79 11.47 -21.01
N ILE A 296 -2.80 11.02 -22.27
CA ILE A 296 -4.03 10.68 -23.00
C ILE A 296 -4.79 9.56 -22.28
N HIS A 297 -4.09 8.50 -21.86
CA HIS A 297 -4.66 7.42 -21.07
C HIS A 297 -5.35 7.92 -19.79
N THR A 298 -4.69 8.80 -19.03
CA THR A 298 -5.25 9.39 -17.81
C THR A 298 -6.50 10.22 -18.09
N VAL A 299 -6.50 11.04 -19.15
CA VAL A 299 -7.65 11.90 -19.51
C VAL A 299 -8.84 11.09 -20.05
N LEU A 300 -8.58 10.03 -20.82
CA LEU A 300 -9.64 9.24 -21.46
C LEU A 300 -10.32 8.23 -20.53
N ILE A 301 -9.58 7.63 -19.61
CA ILE A 301 -10.16 6.67 -18.64
C ILE A 301 -10.75 7.40 -17.43
N GLY A 302 -10.15 8.53 -17.07
CA GLY A 302 -10.49 9.27 -15.89
C GLY A 302 -10.03 8.60 -14.61
N SER A 303 -9.51 9.39 -13.69
CA SER A 303 -9.37 8.99 -12.29
C SER A 303 -10.38 9.77 -11.47
N HIS A 304 -10.87 9.19 -10.39
CA HIS A 304 -11.80 9.84 -9.46
C HIS A 304 -11.22 11.17 -8.88
N TYR A 305 -9.92 11.45 -9.11
CA TYR A 305 -9.22 12.68 -8.79
C TYR A 305 -8.76 13.52 -10.00
N LEU A 306 -8.72 13.04 -11.24
CA LEU A 306 -8.33 13.81 -12.44
C LEU A 306 -9.31 13.73 -13.63
N GLY A 307 -10.54 13.26 -13.38
CA GLY A 307 -11.72 13.63 -14.15
C GLY A 307 -12.33 12.50 -14.95
N GLU A 308 -13.62 12.29 -14.78
CA GLU A 308 -14.44 11.55 -15.75
C GLU A 308 -14.70 12.46 -16.97
N LEU A 309 -14.95 11.89 -18.15
CA LEU A 309 -15.44 12.64 -19.31
C LEU A 309 -16.90 13.13 -19.16
N GLY A 310 -17.37 13.27 -17.92
CA GLY A 310 -18.58 14.01 -17.60
C GLY A 310 -18.39 15.49 -17.90
N TRP A 311 -19.42 16.12 -18.47
CA TRP A 311 -19.49 17.56 -18.71
C TRP A 311 -19.65 18.35 -17.40
N THR A 312 -18.68 18.22 -16.50
CA THR A 312 -18.58 18.99 -15.26
C THR A 312 -17.34 19.88 -15.34
N TRP A 313 -17.48 21.12 -14.87
CA TRP A 313 -16.43 22.15 -14.93
C TRP A 313 -15.11 21.71 -14.27
N ASP A 314 -15.19 20.87 -13.24
CA ASP A 314 -14.05 20.34 -12.51
C ASP A 314 -13.21 19.37 -13.35
N ASN A 315 -13.84 18.55 -14.20
CA ASN A 315 -13.15 17.58 -15.04
C ASN A 315 -12.44 18.25 -16.23
N GLN A 316 -13.05 19.30 -16.80
CA GLN A 316 -12.42 20.10 -17.86
C GLN A 316 -11.18 20.85 -17.33
N LEU A 317 -11.28 21.43 -16.13
CA LEU A 317 -10.15 22.12 -15.50
C LEU A 317 -8.97 21.16 -15.24
N ARG A 318 -9.24 19.96 -14.73
CA ARG A 318 -8.20 18.95 -14.45
C ARG A 318 -7.55 18.40 -15.71
N GLY A 319 -8.35 18.13 -16.75
CA GLY A 319 -7.83 17.77 -18.08
C GLY A 319 -6.95 18.87 -18.69
N MET A 320 -7.36 20.14 -18.55
CA MET A 320 -6.54 21.29 -18.97
C MET A 320 -5.23 21.39 -18.18
N ILE A 321 -5.25 21.15 -16.86
CA ILE A 321 -4.01 21.15 -16.04
C ILE A 321 -3.07 20.05 -16.50
N ALA A 322 -3.55 18.82 -16.71
CA ALA A 322 -2.72 17.71 -17.19
C ALA A 322 -2.11 18.00 -18.57
N LEU A 323 -2.89 18.61 -19.47
CA LEU A 323 -2.42 19.06 -20.78
C LEU A 323 -1.35 20.15 -20.65
N ILE A 324 -1.58 21.18 -19.82
CA ILE A 324 -0.62 22.27 -19.56
C ILE A 324 0.69 21.73 -18.98
N ILE A 325 0.62 20.81 -18.00
CA ILE A 325 1.80 20.17 -17.42
C ILE A 325 2.56 19.39 -18.50
N THR A 326 1.87 18.59 -19.30
CA THR A 326 2.50 17.79 -20.36
C THR A 326 3.17 18.69 -21.40
N LEU A 327 2.49 19.74 -21.87
CA LEU A 327 3.04 20.72 -22.80
C LEU A 327 4.22 21.48 -22.19
N GLY A 328 4.13 21.87 -20.92
CA GLY A 328 5.21 22.53 -20.18
C GLY A 328 6.46 21.66 -20.09
N VAL A 329 6.31 20.36 -19.81
CA VAL A 329 7.42 19.39 -19.80
C VAL A 329 8.07 19.26 -21.17
N LEU A 330 7.28 19.22 -22.23
CA LEU A 330 7.79 19.16 -23.61
C LEU A 330 8.55 20.44 -23.99
N LEU A 331 8.00 21.61 -23.64
CA LEU A 331 8.63 22.92 -23.88
C LEU A 331 9.95 23.07 -23.11
N LEU A 332 9.97 22.76 -21.81
CA LEU A 332 11.18 22.82 -20.97
C LEU A 332 12.30 21.91 -21.48
N ARG A 333 11.96 20.83 -22.19
CA ARG A 333 12.94 19.92 -22.80
C ARG A 333 13.42 20.40 -24.17
N TYR A 334 12.61 21.17 -24.88
CA TYR A 334 12.96 21.74 -26.19
C TYR A 334 13.82 23.00 -26.06
N VAL A 335 13.56 23.81 -25.03
CA VAL A 335 14.40 24.96 -24.68
C VAL A 335 15.75 24.44 -24.19
N LYS A 336 16.81 24.65 -24.97
CA LYS A 336 18.18 24.37 -24.52
C LYS A 336 18.42 25.12 -23.21
N PRO A 337 19.00 24.50 -22.17
CA PRO A 337 19.42 25.25 -21.00
C PRO A 337 20.34 26.38 -21.48
N MET A 338 19.99 27.62 -21.15
CA MET A 338 20.91 28.74 -21.30
C MET A 338 22.18 28.39 -20.52
N ALA A 339 23.31 28.60 -21.19
CA ALA A 339 24.64 28.11 -20.84
C ALA A 339 25.07 28.42 -19.41
#